data_AF-A0A970AU49-F1
#
_entry.id   AF-A0A970AU49-F1
#
_cell.length_a   1.000
_cell.length_b   1.000
_cell.length_c   1.000
_cell.angle_alpha   90.00
_cell.angle_beta   90.00
_cell.angle_gamma   90.00
#
_symmetry.space_group_name_H-M   'P 1'
#
loop_
_entity.id
_entity.type
_entity.pdbx_description
1 polymer ?
#
loop_
_entity_poly.entity_id
_entity_poly.type
_entity_poly.pdbx_seq_one_letter_code
_entity_poly.pdbx_strand_id
1 'polypeptide(L)' 'MRPVADVLRRSLRGFDLACRIGSDSFAILMPGASAEGARNAASRLCAEIGAEKVRVTESAKTVV' A
#
# COMPACT_ATOMS: atom_id res chain seq x y z
N MET A 1 -2.06 -7.03 -7.61
CA MET A 1 -1.58 -6.16 -6.50
C MET A 1 -1.54 -6.90 -5.15
N ARG A 2 -0.96 -8.12 -5.08
CA ARG A 2 -0.74 -8.82 -3.80
C ARG A 2 0.42 -8.23 -2.97
N PRO A 3 1.56 -7.87 -3.58
CA PRO A 3 2.74 -7.37 -2.83
C PRO A 3 2.49 -6.03 -2.11
N VAL A 4 1.71 -5.13 -2.72
CA VAL A 4 1.36 -3.83 -2.12
C VAL A 4 0.51 -4.00 -0.86
N ALA A 5 -0.40 -4.98 -0.84
CA ALA A 5 -1.22 -5.27 0.34
C ALA A 5 -0.39 -5.83 1.50
N ASP A 6 0.68 -6.57 1.21
CA ASP A 6 1.58 -7.14 2.22
C ASP A 6 2.53 -6.10 2.82
N VAL A 7 2.92 -5.08 2.04
CA VAL A 7 3.68 -3.92 2.54
C VAL A 7 2.81 -3.04 3.43
N LEU A 8 1.58 -2.74 2.99
CA LEU A 8 0.60 -2.00 3.78
C LEU A 8 0.32 -2.68 5.13
N ARG A 9 0.08 -3.99 5.14
CA ARG A 9 -0.16 -4.75 6.39
C ARG A 9 1.00 -4.70 7.39
N ARG A 10 2.25 -4.58 6.94
CA ARG A 10 3.44 -4.54 7.81
C ARG A 10 3.73 -3.14 8.37
N SER A 11 3.35 -2.09 7.64
CA SER A 11 3.67 -0.71 8.03
C SER A 11 2.54 -0.01 8.82
N LEU A 12 1.34 -0.59 8.92
CA LEU A 12 0.21 -0.02 9.66
C LEU A 12 0.24 -0.47 11.13
N ARG A 13 0.17 0.47 12.07
CA ARG A 13 -0.05 0.16 13.50
C ARG A 13 -1.51 -0.25 13.70
N GLY A 14 -1.83 -0.89 14.83
CA GLY A 14 -3.18 -1.43 15.12
C GLY A 14 -4.37 -0.44 15.08
N PHE A 15 -4.13 0.86 14.88
CA PHE A 15 -5.16 1.90 14.72
C PHE A 15 -5.30 2.43 13.29
N ASP A 16 -4.41 2.07 12.36
CA ASP A 16 -4.43 2.58 10.99
C ASP A 16 -5.18 1.61 10.06
N LEU A 17 -6.14 2.13 9.30
CA LEU A 17 -6.97 1.34 8.38
C LEU A 17 -6.51 1.60 6.95
N ALA A 18 -5.91 0.62 6.28
CA ALA A 18 -5.73 0.67 4.83
C ALA A 18 -6.87 -0.03 4.11
N CYS A 19 -7.49 0.68 3.17
CA CYS A 19 -8.54 0.16 2.31
C CYS A 19 -8.16 0.31 0.84
N ARG A 20 -8.61 -0.65 0.03
CA ARG A 20 -8.49 -0.56 -1.43
C ARG A 20 -9.75 0.12 -1.95
N ILE A 21 -9.59 1.28 -2.57
CA ILE A 21 -10.71 2.08 -3.10
C ILE A 21 -10.95 1.73 -4.58
N GLY A 22 -9.93 1.25 -5.31
CA GLY A 22 -10.02 0.96 -6.74
C GLY A 22 -9.09 -0.16 -7.22
N SER A 23 -9.02 -0.36 -8.53
CA SER A 23 -8.20 -1.39 -9.16
C SER A 23 -6.69 -1.18 -8.92
N ASP A 24 -6.23 0.06 -8.81
CA ASP A 24 -4.84 0.42 -8.49
C ASP A 24 -4.70 1.33 -7.26
N SER A 25 -5.83 1.74 -6.67
CA SER A 25 -5.89 2.83 -5.70
C SER A 25 -6.13 2.32 -4.29
N PHE A 26 -5.32 2.79 -3.35
CA PHE A 26 -5.41 2.50 -1.92
C PHE A 26 -5.55 3.80 -1.13
N ALA A 27 -6.34 3.76 -0.06
CA ALA A 27 -6.45 4.84 0.91
C ALA A 27 -6.05 4.32 2.30
N ILE A 28 -5.49 5.20 3.11
CA ILE A 28 -5.06 4.89 4.47
C ILE A 28 -5.69 5.93 5.40
N LEU A 29 -6.46 5.47 6.37
CA LEU A 29 -6.99 6.28 7.45
C LEU A 29 -6.03 6.21 8.64
N MET A 30 -5.59 7.36 9.12
CA MET A 30 -4.66 7.49 10.25
C MET A 30 -5.30 8.32 11.38
N PRO A 31 -6.17 7.73 12.22
CA PRO A 31 -6.81 8.43 13.32
C PRO A 31 -5.75 8.91 14.34
N GLY A 32 -5.80 10.19 14.69
CA GLY A 32 -4.85 10.78 15.65
C GLY A 32 -3.50 11.19 15.08
N ALA A 33 -3.25 10.99 13.79
CA ALA A 33 -2.07 11.55 13.14
C ALA A 33 -2.27 13.03 12.79
N SER A 34 -1.25 13.85 13.04
CA SER A 34 -1.20 15.20 12.49
C SER A 34 -1.03 15.16 10.96
N ALA A 35 -1.38 16.24 10.27
CA ALA A 35 -1.19 16.34 8.82
C ALA A 35 0.28 16.14 8.40
N GLU A 36 1.23 16.57 9.23
CA GLU A 36 2.66 16.35 9.00
C GLU A 36 3.06 14.89 9.22
N GLY A 37 2.56 14.25 10.29
CA GLY A 37 2.77 12.83 10.53
C GLY A 37 2.21 11.95 9.41
N ALA A 38 1.03 12.29 8.89
CA ALA A 38 0.42 11.62 7.75
C ALA A 38 1.25 11.77 6.47
N ARG A 39 1.76 12.98 6.18
CA ARG A 39 2.66 13.20 5.04
C ARG A 39 3.95 12.40 5.15
N ASN A 40 4.57 12.37 6.33
CA ASN A 40 5.80 11.61 6.56
C ASN A 40 5.56 10.10 6.39
N ALA A 41 4.44 9.58 6.90
CA ALA A 41 4.05 8.19 6.71
C ALA A 41 3.80 7.85 5.24
N ALA A 42 3.10 8.72 4.50
CA ALA A 42 2.85 8.55 3.06
C ALA A 42 4.16 8.52 2.26
N SER A 43 5.06 9.49 2.49
CA SER A 43 6.37 9.54 1.83
C SER A 43 7.20 8.28 2.10
N ARG A 44 7.21 7.81 3.35
CA ARG A 44 7.90 6.58 3.73
C ARG A 44 7.32 5.36 3.02
N LEU A 45 5.99 5.21 3.01
CA LEU A 45 5.31 4.11 2.31
C LEU A 45 5.61 4.12 0.81
N CYS A 46 5.58 5.29 0.17
CA CYS A 46 5.94 5.42 -1.25
C CYS A 46 7.40 5.00 -1.52
N ALA A 47 8.33 5.39 -0.65
CA ALA A 47 9.74 5.00 -0.77
C ALA A 47 9.93 3.49 -0.56
N GLU A 48 9.28 2.88 0.43
CA GLU A 48 9.32 1.45 0.69
C GLU A 48 8.74 0.65 -0.48
N ILE A 49 7.58 1.05 -1.01
CA ILE A 49 6.94 0.41 -2.17
C ILE A 49 7.82 0.54 -3.42
N GLY A 50 8.42 1.71 -3.66
CA GLY A 50 9.30 1.94 -4.81
C GLY A 50 10.62 1.15 -4.75
N ALA A 51 11.10 0.84 -3.54
CA ALA A 51 12.28 0.01 -3.33
C ALA A 51 12.00 -1.49 -3.38
N GLU A 52 10.74 -1.90 -3.23
CA GLU A 52 10.35 -3.31 -3.20
C GLU A 52 10.44 -3.94 -4.59
N LYS A 53 11.24 -5.01 -4.73
CA LYS A 53 11.32 -5.78 -5.98
C LYS A 53 10.12 -6.71 -6.10
N VAL A 54 9.02 -6.15 -6.60
CA VAL A 54 7.81 -6.92 -6.88
C VAL A 54 8.04 -7.88 -8.03
N ARG A 55 7.98 -9.19 -7.76
CA ARG A 55 7.86 -10.21 -8.81
C ARG A 55 6.50 -10.06 -9.49
N VAL A 56 6.48 -9.50 -10.69
CA VAL A 56 5.30 -9.52 -11.54
C VAL A 56 5.20 -10.91 -12.14
N THR A 57 4.33 -11.75 -11.59
CA THR A 57 3.88 -12.95 -12.31
C THR A 57 2.94 -12.48 -13.40
N GLU A 58 3.34 -12.59 -14.67
CA GLU A 58 2.43 -12.40 -15.79
C GLU A 58 1.18 -13.26 -15.55
N SER A 59 0.02 -12.62 -15.57
CA SER A 59 -1.24 -13.34 -15.52
C SER A 59 -1.36 -14.10 -16.84
N ALA A 60 -1.42 -15.43 -16.76
CA ALA A 60 -1.66 -16.29 -17.91
C ALA A 60 -2.88 -15.77 -18.68
N LYS A 61 -2.63 -15.27 -19.89
CA LYS A 61 -3.67 -14.91 -20.84
C LYS A 61 -4.18 -16.22 -21.44
N THR A 62 -5.07 -16.92 -20.73
CA THR A 62 -5.88 -17.97 -21.37
C THR A 62 -6.96 -17.27 -22.17
N VAL A 63 -6.71 -17.11 -23.47
CA VAL A 63 -7.76 -16.86 -24.45
C VAL A 63 -7.98 -18.19 -25.14
N VAL A 64 -9.14 -18.79 -24.87
CA VAL A 64 -9.75 -19.86 -25.66
C VAL A 64 -10.40 -19.26 -26.90
#